data_AF-A0A7S2X386-F1
#
_entry.id   AF-A0A7S2X386-F1
#
_cell.length_a   1.000
_cell.length_b   1.000
_cell.length_c   1.000
_cell.angle_alpha   90.00
_cell.angle_beta   90.00
_cell.angle_gamma   90.00
#
_symmetry.space_group_name_H-M   'P 1'
#
loop_
_entity.id
_entity.type
_entity.pdbx_description
1 polymer ?
#
loop_
_entity_poly.entity_id
_entity_poly.type
_entity_poly.pdbx_seq_one_letter_code
_entity_poly.pdbx_strand_id
1 'polypeptide(L)'
;GRVDLDVEECEPHLKASDYSAAKQIYSNGKYSEKTSSMRTLEGLTKDQNKDMLFNVYKRYWKSKGRGDRYAHDFITDAIDAKGEFTGAPAVARKEGAVKGAQYQAVWMYVFHELEDSITNCKQADLLANDDKNVHAWDEGAAFFAGSRVGTLGLPKKGGKLVYTLMEKRAGDFGDSDSSHIARTIALFQTGLSYLV
;
A
#
# COMPACT_ATOMS: atom_id res chain seq x y z
N GLY A 1 0.98 1.27 12.12
CA GLY A 1 1.02 0.47 10.89
C GLY A 1 2.37 -0.20 10.75
N ARG A 2 2.39 -1.52 10.53
CA ARG A 2 3.61 -2.29 10.21
C ARG A 2 3.35 -3.36 9.14
N VAL A 3 2.40 -3.11 8.24
CA VAL A 3 2.05 -4.05 7.16
C VAL A 3 3.20 -4.25 6.16
N ASP A 4 4.18 -3.36 6.17
CA ASP A 4 5.44 -3.53 5.45
C ASP A 4 6.19 -4.80 5.87
N LEU A 5 6.09 -5.17 7.15
CA LEU A 5 6.67 -6.41 7.66
C LEU A 5 5.87 -7.64 7.22
N ASP A 6 4.56 -7.52 7.03
CA ASP A 6 3.75 -8.59 6.44
C ASP A 6 4.14 -8.81 4.96
N VAL A 7 4.45 -7.74 4.20
CA VAL A 7 5.02 -7.86 2.85
C VAL A 7 6.41 -8.51 2.89
N GLU A 8 7.26 -8.08 3.84
CA GLU A 8 8.60 -8.65 4.04
C GLU A 8 8.55 -10.16 4.32
N GLU A 9 7.62 -10.59 5.18
CA GLU A 9 7.45 -11.99 5.58
C GLU A 9 6.86 -12.85 4.45
N CYS A 10 5.97 -12.30 3.61
CA CYS A 10 5.43 -13.02 2.45
C CYS A 10 6.53 -13.45 1.45
N GLU A 11 7.53 -12.59 1.21
CA GLU A 11 8.56 -12.80 0.18
C GLU A 11 9.32 -14.14 0.28
N PRO A 12 9.89 -14.54 1.44
CA PRO A 12 10.60 -15.81 1.56
C PRO A 12 9.69 -17.03 1.36
N HIS A 13 8.44 -17.00 1.86
CA HIS A 13 7.48 -18.09 1.64
C HIS A 13 7.16 -18.26 0.16
N LEU A 14 6.87 -17.16 -0.54
CA LEU A 14 6.64 -17.17 -1.99
C LEU A 14 7.86 -17.68 -2.77
N LYS A 15 9.07 -17.28 -2.37
CA LYS A 15 10.33 -17.76 -2.97
C LYS A 15 10.51 -19.27 -2.76
N ALA A 16 10.13 -19.79 -1.59
CA ALA A 16 10.18 -21.21 -1.27
C ALA A 16 9.01 -22.01 -1.85
N SER A 17 8.10 -21.37 -2.60
CA SER A 17 6.82 -21.96 -3.06
C SER A 17 5.91 -22.45 -1.93
N ASP A 18 6.08 -21.90 -0.72
CA ASP A 18 5.17 -22.09 0.41
C ASP A 18 3.99 -21.11 0.30
N TYR A 19 3.15 -21.32 -0.71
CA TYR A 19 2.02 -20.46 -1.02
C TYR A 19 0.96 -20.43 0.09
N SER A 20 0.87 -21.50 0.87
CA SER A 20 -0.05 -21.59 2.01
C SER A 20 0.34 -20.61 3.11
N ALA A 21 1.60 -20.63 3.55
CA ALA A 21 2.08 -19.68 4.55
C ALA A 21 2.02 -18.23 4.05
N ALA A 22 2.38 -17.98 2.79
CA ALA A 22 2.24 -16.65 2.19
C ALA A 22 0.79 -16.16 2.24
N LYS A 23 -0.19 -17.02 1.93
CA LYS A 23 -1.61 -16.67 2.01
C LYS A 23 -2.07 -16.43 3.44
N GLN A 24 -1.58 -17.19 4.42
CA GLN A 24 -1.88 -16.95 5.83
C GLN A 24 -1.40 -15.58 6.29
N ILE A 25 -0.17 -15.17 5.94
CA ILE A 25 0.33 -13.83 6.25
C ILE A 25 -0.51 -12.75 5.55
N TYR A 26 -0.83 -12.94 4.27
CA TYR A 26 -1.67 -12.00 3.51
C TYR A 26 -3.06 -11.77 4.14
N SER A 27 -3.75 -12.86 4.51
CA SER A 27 -5.13 -12.80 5.01
C SER A 27 -5.23 -12.46 6.49
N ASN A 28 -4.30 -12.95 7.32
CA ASN A 28 -4.38 -12.80 8.78
C ASN A 28 -3.52 -11.66 9.32
N GLY A 29 -2.50 -11.24 8.56
CA GLY A 29 -1.45 -10.34 9.06
C GLY A 29 -0.67 -10.96 10.22
N LYS A 30 0.43 -10.31 10.60
CA LYS A 30 1.27 -10.75 11.72
C LYS A 30 1.85 -9.58 12.52
N TYR A 31 2.14 -8.45 11.87
CA TYR A 31 2.94 -7.40 12.50
C TYR A 31 2.22 -6.08 12.76
N SER A 32 1.05 -5.84 12.16
CA SER A 32 0.34 -4.56 12.24
C SER A 32 -0.91 -4.61 13.12
N GLU A 33 -0.72 -4.64 14.43
CA GLU A 33 -1.82 -4.71 15.41
C GLU A 33 -2.77 -3.50 15.36
N LYS A 34 -4.05 -3.78 15.59
CA LYS A 34 -5.11 -2.86 16.01
C LYS A 34 -5.55 -3.25 17.43
N THR A 35 -6.36 -2.42 18.08
CA THR A 35 -6.84 -2.64 19.45
C THR A 35 -7.43 -4.04 19.71
N SER A 36 -8.10 -4.64 18.73
CA SER A 36 -8.78 -5.94 18.88
C SER A 36 -8.56 -6.90 17.71
N SER A 37 -7.68 -6.57 16.77
CA SER A 37 -7.47 -7.37 15.56
C SER A 37 -6.13 -7.06 14.92
N MET A 38 -5.74 -7.86 13.91
CA MET A 38 -4.59 -7.56 13.07
C MET A 38 -5.05 -6.80 11.83
N ARG A 39 -4.30 -5.77 11.42
CA ARG A 39 -4.44 -5.21 10.07
C ARG A 39 -3.76 -6.18 9.09
N THR A 40 -4.41 -6.42 7.97
CA THR A 40 -3.98 -7.44 7.01
C THR A 40 -3.83 -6.84 5.63
N LEU A 41 -2.93 -7.39 4.80
CA LEU A 41 -2.78 -6.98 3.41
C LEU A 41 -4.08 -7.18 2.64
N GLU A 42 -4.80 -8.27 2.92
CA GLU A 42 -6.13 -8.49 2.38
C GLU A 42 -7.11 -7.37 2.76
N GLY A 43 -7.09 -6.91 4.01
CA GLY A 43 -7.95 -5.83 4.47
C GLY A 43 -7.76 -4.52 3.71
N LEU A 44 -6.55 -4.28 3.18
CA LEU A 44 -6.23 -3.09 2.36
C LEU A 44 -6.77 -3.20 0.93
N THR A 45 -7.22 -4.37 0.49
CA THR A 45 -7.79 -4.61 -0.86
C THR A 45 -9.31 -4.44 -0.92
N LYS A 46 -9.93 -4.01 0.19
CA LYS A 46 -11.38 -3.80 0.25
C LYS A 46 -11.80 -2.71 -0.73
N ASP A 47 -13.05 -2.81 -1.17
CA ASP A 47 -13.65 -1.84 -2.07
C ASP A 47 -13.75 -0.46 -1.40
N GLN A 48 -13.25 0.57 -2.08
CA GLN A 48 -13.28 1.96 -1.66
C GLN A 48 -14.04 2.84 -2.67
N ASN A 49 -15.26 2.44 -3.06
CA ASN A 49 -16.09 3.13 -4.06
C ASN A 49 -16.38 4.62 -3.81
N LYS A 50 -16.19 5.13 -2.59
CA LYS A 50 -16.29 6.57 -2.32
C LYS A 50 -15.08 7.35 -2.87
N ASP A 51 -13.96 6.69 -3.10
CA ASP A 51 -12.71 7.31 -3.50
C ASP A 51 -12.64 7.45 -5.03
N MET A 52 -12.23 8.62 -5.49
CA MET A 52 -12.13 8.94 -6.91
C MET A 52 -11.07 8.07 -7.58
N LEU A 53 -9.86 8.01 -7.02
CA LEU A 53 -8.76 7.28 -7.66
C LEU A 53 -8.99 5.77 -7.66
N PHE A 54 -9.59 5.23 -6.59
CA PHE A 54 -9.99 3.82 -6.55
C PHE A 54 -10.92 3.47 -7.71
N ASN A 55 -11.91 4.31 -7.99
CA ASN A 55 -12.83 4.11 -9.09
C ASN A 55 -12.16 4.17 -10.47
N VAL A 56 -11.12 4.99 -10.65
CA VAL A 56 -10.32 5.01 -11.90
C VAL A 56 -9.63 3.66 -12.11
N TYR A 57 -8.94 3.15 -11.09
CA TYR A 57 -8.24 1.86 -11.15
C TYR A 57 -9.21 0.69 -11.33
N LYS A 58 -10.32 0.71 -10.59
CA LYS A 58 -11.39 -0.30 -10.70
C LYS A 58 -11.93 -0.38 -12.13
N ARG A 59 -12.20 0.75 -12.78
CA ARG A 59 -12.64 0.78 -14.19
C ARG A 59 -11.59 0.22 -15.14
N TYR A 60 -10.31 0.58 -14.94
CA TYR A 60 -9.22 0.02 -15.73
C TYR A 60 -9.17 -1.51 -15.62
N TRP A 61 -9.15 -2.04 -14.39
CA TRP A 61 -9.06 -3.49 -14.18
C TRP A 61 -10.31 -4.24 -14.62
N LYS A 62 -11.49 -3.63 -14.50
CA LYS A 62 -12.73 -4.14 -15.10
C LYS A 62 -12.64 -4.26 -16.61
N SER A 63 -12.02 -3.29 -17.29
CA SER A 63 -11.75 -3.38 -18.74
C SER A 63 -10.78 -4.51 -19.11
N LYS A 64 -10.01 -5.01 -18.13
CA LYS A 64 -9.12 -6.17 -18.25
C LYS A 64 -9.76 -7.48 -17.77
N GLY A 65 -11.05 -7.48 -17.46
CA GLY A 65 -11.79 -8.67 -17.02
C GLY A 65 -11.65 -9.01 -15.53
N ARG A 66 -11.08 -8.12 -14.70
CA ARG A 66 -11.05 -8.30 -13.23
C ARG A 66 -12.29 -7.70 -12.55
N GLY A 67 -12.63 -8.24 -11.38
CA GLY A 67 -13.76 -7.76 -10.57
C GLY A 67 -13.45 -6.47 -9.82
N ASP A 68 -14.40 -6.02 -9.00
CA ASP A 68 -14.27 -4.81 -8.20
C ASP A 68 -13.18 -4.93 -7.12
N ARG A 69 -12.87 -6.15 -6.68
CA ARG A 69 -11.73 -6.48 -5.79
C ARG A 69 -10.44 -6.75 -6.57
N TYR A 70 -10.15 -5.96 -7.61
CA TYR A 70 -9.05 -6.20 -8.54
C TYR A 70 -7.70 -6.50 -7.87
N ALA A 71 -7.35 -5.77 -6.80
CA ALA A 71 -6.08 -5.95 -6.09
C ALA A 71 -6.04 -7.30 -5.35
N HIS A 72 -7.14 -7.68 -4.70
CA HIS A 72 -7.26 -8.98 -4.05
C HIS A 72 -7.14 -10.11 -5.06
N ASP A 73 -7.90 -10.01 -6.15
CA ASP A 73 -7.95 -11.03 -7.19
C ASP A 73 -6.55 -11.20 -7.82
N PHE A 74 -5.88 -10.09 -8.14
CA PHE A 74 -4.53 -10.12 -8.70
C PHE A 74 -3.51 -10.80 -7.77
N ILE A 75 -3.51 -10.44 -6.48
CA ILE A 75 -2.58 -11.01 -5.50
C ILE A 75 -2.85 -12.49 -5.29
N THR A 76 -4.12 -12.86 -5.08
CA THR A 76 -4.49 -14.25 -4.83
C THR A 76 -4.33 -15.13 -6.06
N ASP A 77 -4.59 -14.61 -7.26
CA ASP A 77 -4.29 -15.30 -8.52
C ASP A 77 -2.80 -15.60 -8.65
N ALA A 78 -1.92 -14.65 -8.30
CA ALA A 78 -0.49 -14.86 -8.31
C ALA A 78 -0.06 -15.97 -7.32
N ILE A 79 -0.59 -15.93 -6.10
CA ILE A 79 -0.36 -16.94 -5.07
C ILE A 79 -0.88 -18.31 -5.51
N ASP A 80 -2.03 -18.39 -6.19
CA ASP A 80 -2.70 -19.65 -6.55
C ASP A 80 -2.36 -20.18 -7.95
N ALA A 81 -1.56 -19.46 -8.74
CA ALA A 81 -1.34 -19.73 -10.16
C ALA A 81 -2.64 -19.74 -10.99
N LYS A 82 -3.53 -18.78 -10.73
CA LYS A 82 -4.80 -18.61 -11.46
C LYS A 82 -4.76 -17.39 -12.36
N GLY A 83 -5.80 -17.23 -13.19
CA GLY A 83 -5.95 -16.08 -14.08
C GLY A 83 -4.73 -15.92 -14.98
N GLU A 84 -4.19 -14.70 -15.02
CA GLU A 84 -2.98 -14.34 -15.79
C GLU A 84 -1.69 -15.04 -15.32
N PHE A 85 -1.72 -15.68 -14.14
CA PHE A 85 -0.59 -16.43 -13.58
C PHE A 85 -0.66 -17.94 -13.85
N THR A 86 -1.65 -18.41 -14.61
CA THR A 86 -1.75 -19.82 -15.03
C THR A 86 -0.53 -20.19 -15.87
N GLY A 87 0.23 -21.21 -15.43
CA GLY A 87 1.47 -21.65 -16.10
C GLY A 87 2.67 -20.71 -15.90
N ALA A 88 2.52 -19.63 -15.12
CA ALA A 88 3.63 -18.72 -14.85
C ALA A 88 4.67 -19.36 -13.91
N PRO A 89 5.97 -19.09 -14.11
CA PRO A 89 7.01 -19.61 -13.23
C PRO A 89 6.89 -19.02 -11.81
N ALA A 90 7.40 -19.74 -10.81
CA ALA A 90 7.35 -19.33 -9.41
C ALA A 90 7.91 -17.92 -9.17
N VAL A 91 8.94 -17.51 -9.92
CA VAL A 91 9.50 -16.15 -9.84
C VAL A 91 8.49 -15.09 -10.27
N ALA A 92 7.74 -15.32 -11.35
CA ALA A 92 6.72 -14.38 -11.82
C ALA A 92 5.54 -14.30 -10.85
N ARG A 93 5.12 -15.44 -10.29
CA ARG A 93 4.08 -15.51 -9.25
C ARG A 93 4.48 -14.77 -7.97
N LYS A 94 5.72 -14.96 -7.51
CA LYS A 94 6.29 -14.23 -6.37
C LYS A 94 6.26 -12.72 -6.61
N GLU A 95 6.75 -12.27 -7.77
CA GLU A 95 6.69 -10.83 -8.10
C GLU A 95 5.24 -10.34 -8.22
N GLY A 96 4.34 -11.09 -8.85
CA GLY A 96 2.92 -10.74 -8.93
C GLY A 96 2.29 -10.52 -7.55
N ALA A 97 2.46 -11.46 -6.63
CA ALA A 97 1.89 -11.35 -5.28
C ALA A 97 2.50 -10.16 -4.51
N VAL A 98 3.82 -10.02 -4.50
CA VAL A 98 4.52 -8.95 -3.77
C VAL A 98 4.22 -7.57 -4.37
N LYS A 99 4.26 -7.44 -5.70
CA LYS A 99 3.99 -6.17 -6.40
C LYS A 99 2.51 -5.80 -6.36
N GLY A 100 1.61 -6.78 -6.38
CA GLY A 100 0.19 -6.55 -6.12
C GLY A 100 -0.02 -5.98 -4.72
N ALA A 101 0.59 -6.58 -3.69
CA ALA A 101 0.49 -6.07 -2.33
C ALA A 101 1.04 -4.64 -2.19
N GLN A 102 2.19 -4.36 -2.80
CA GLN A 102 2.85 -3.05 -2.73
C GLN A 102 2.11 -1.94 -3.50
N TYR A 103 1.80 -2.18 -4.78
CA TYR A 103 1.33 -1.14 -5.70
C TYR A 103 -0.17 -1.14 -5.97
N GLN A 104 -0.89 -2.20 -5.60
CA GLN A 104 -2.34 -2.25 -5.76
C GLN A 104 -3.08 -2.24 -4.41
N ALA A 105 -2.58 -2.95 -3.40
CA ALA A 105 -3.21 -2.94 -2.07
C ALA A 105 -2.76 -1.72 -1.24
N VAL A 106 -1.48 -1.68 -0.84
CA VAL A 106 -0.97 -0.62 0.04
C VAL A 106 -1.08 0.75 -0.60
N TRP A 107 -0.66 0.90 -1.85
CA TRP A 107 -0.68 2.20 -2.52
C TRP A 107 -2.09 2.80 -2.65
N MET A 108 -3.07 1.97 -2.96
CA MET A 108 -4.46 2.43 -3.05
C MET A 108 -5.05 2.75 -1.68
N TYR A 109 -4.61 2.03 -0.65
CA TYR A 109 -4.95 2.35 0.73
C TYR A 109 -4.34 3.68 1.20
N VAL A 110 -3.13 4.02 0.76
CA VAL A 110 -2.55 5.36 1.02
C VAL A 110 -3.46 6.45 0.45
N PHE A 111 -3.90 6.30 -0.80
CA PHE A 111 -4.81 7.29 -1.41
C PHE A 111 -6.17 7.35 -0.73
N HIS A 112 -6.71 6.21 -0.31
CA HIS A 112 -7.93 6.16 0.47
C HIS A 112 -7.84 7.05 1.73
N GLU A 113 -6.79 6.89 2.52
CA GLU A 113 -6.58 7.66 3.74
C GLU A 113 -6.39 9.16 3.46
N LEU A 114 -5.73 9.52 2.35
CA LEU A 114 -5.57 10.91 1.92
C LEU A 114 -6.91 11.53 1.44
N GLU A 115 -7.70 10.80 0.66
CA GLU A 115 -9.01 11.25 0.21
C GLU A 115 -10.01 11.32 1.38
N ASP A 116 -9.93 10.40 2.34
CA ASP A 116 -10.76 10.43 3.54
C ASP A 116 -10.39 11.61 4.45
N SER A 117 -9.11 11.89 4.62
CA SER A 117 -8.64 13.08 5.34
C SER A 117 -9.21 14.37 4.75
N ILE A 118 -9.17 14.52 3.42
CA ILE A 118 -9.74 15.68 2.72
C ILE A 118 -11.26 15.74 2.87
N THR A 119 -11.94 14.59 2.76
CA THR A 119 -13.39 14.50 2.89
C THR A 119 -13.85 14.89 4.29
N ASN A 120 -13.19 14.34 5.31
CA ASN A 120 -13.45 14.66 6.71
C ASN A 120 -13.17 16.13 7.00
N CYS A 121 -12.10 16.72 6.45
CA CYS A 121 -11.83 18.16 6.56
C CYS A 121 -12.95 19.02 5.96
N LYS A 122 -13.53 18.63 4.82
CA LYS A 122 -14.64 19.37 4.17
C LYS A 122 -15.98 19.21 4.88
N GLN A 123 -16.17 18.10 5.60
CA GLN A 123 -17.41 17.79 6.31
C GLN A 123 -17.38 18.21 7.79
N ALA A 124 -16.18 18.39 8.36
CA ALA A 124 -16.01 18.84 9.72
C ALA A 124 -16.37 20.32 9.88
N ASP A 125 -16.95 20.66 11.03
CA ASP A 125 -16.83 22.01 11.53
C ASP A 125 -15.35 22.21 11.88
N LEU A 126 -14.64 23.05 11.13
CA LEU A 126 -13.20 23.30 11.29
C LEU A 126 -12.84 23.85 12.69
N LEU A 127 -13.85 24.23 13.48
CA LEU A 127 -13.72 24.68 14.87
C LEU A 127 -13.88 23.56 15.91
N ALA A 128 -14.24 22.34 15.50
CA ALA A 128 -14.55 21.23 16.39
C ALA A 128 -13.36 20.35 16.80
N ASN A 129 -12.14 20.62 16.34
CA ASN A 129 -10.94 19.79 16.60
C ASN A 129 -11.22 18.29 16.40
N ASP A 130 -11.84 17.89 15.28
CA ASP A 130 -12.10 16.48 15.01
C ASP A 130 -10.82 15.81 14.49
N ASP A 131 -10.02 15.23 15.39
CA ASP A 131 -8.71 14.60 15.12
C ASP A 131 -8.71 13.54 13.99
N LYS A 132 -9.89 13.12 13.51
CA LYS A 132 -10.06 12.11 12.46
C LYS A 132 -9.36 12.46 11.13
N ASN A 133 -9.38 13.72 10.70
CA ASN A 133 -8.74 14.12 9.44
C ASN A 133 -7.21 14.06 9.54
N VAL A 134 -6.64 14.53 10.66
CA VAL A 134 -5.19 14.45 10.97
C VAL A 134 -4.76 13.00 11.08
N HIS A 135 -5.52 12.18 11.81
CA HIS A 135 -5.25 10.75 11.96
C HIS A 135 -5.21 10.00 10.63
N ALA A 136 -6.16 10.25 9.73
CA ALA A 136 -6.16 9.63 8.40
C ALA A 136 -4.93 10.07 7.57
N TRP A 137 -4.54 11.35 7.63
CA TRP A 137 -3.35 11.83 6.93
C TRP A 137 -2.06 11.18 7.43
N ASP A 138 -1.89 11.11 8.76
CA ASP A 138 -0.75 10.45 9.38
C ASP A 138 -0.73 8.94 9.08
N GLU A 139 -1.90 8.31 9.02
CA GLU A 139 -2.05 6.90 8.62
C GLU A 139 -1.60 6.70 7.16
N GLY A 140 -2.05 7.55 6.24
CA GLY A 140 -1.61 7.56 4.84
C GLY A 140 -0.10 7.73 4.69
N ALA A 141 0.51 8.67 5.42
CA ALA A 141 1.95 8.87 5.45
C ALA A 141 2.70 7.63 5.99
N ALA A 142 2.18 7.00 7.05
CA ALA A 142 2.76 5.79 7.62
C ALA A 142 2.73 4.59 6.66
N PHE A 143 1.65 4.39 5.91
CA PHE A 143 1.57 3.34 4.88
C PHE A 143 2.40 3.66 3.63
N PHE A 144 2.56 4.93 3.29
CA PHE A 144 3.43 5.32 2.18
C PHE A 144 4.90 5.00 2.49
N ALA A 145 5.35 5.34 3.69
CA ALA A 145 6.72 5.14 4.13
C ALA A 145 7.01 3.67 4.48
N GLY A 146 6.21 3.09 5.39
CA GLY A 146 6.49 1.82 6.05
C GLY A 146 7.47 1.96 7.23
N SER A 147 7.46 0.99 8.15
CA SER A 147 8.23 1.02 9.40
C SER A 147 9.75 0.84 9.22
N ARG A 148 10.18 0.38 8.04
CA ARG A 148 11.59 0.13 7.71
C ARG A 148 12.35 1.34 7.16
N VAL A 149 11.69 2.48 6.93
CA VAL A 149 12.40 3.71 6.51
C VAL A 149 13.31 4.20 7.64
N GLY A 150 14.45 4.79 7.30
CA GLY A 150 15.36 5.38 8.28
C GLY A 150 14.81 6.69 8.83
N THR A 151 15.65 7.42 9.56
CA THR A 151 15.36 8.82 9.93
C THR A 151 15.07 9.65 8.67
N LEU A 152 14.24 10.69 8.81
CA LEU A 152 13.82 11.61 7.74
C LEU A 152 14.89 11.82 6.66
N GLY A 153 14.58 11.41 5.44
CA GLY A 153 15.40 11.69 4.25
C GLY A 153 16.44 10.64 3.86
N LEU A 154 16.59 9.54 4.60
CA LEU A 154 17.51 8.46 4.22
C LEU A 154 16.79 7.11 4.17
N PRO A 155 16.54 6.51 2.98
CA PRO A 155 16.00 5.17 2.91
C PRO A 155 17.00 4.19 3.53
N LYS A 156 16.56 3.46 4.57
CA LYS A 156 17.30 2.28 5.00
C LYS A 156 17.21 1.26 3.87
N LYS A 157 18.35 0.67 3.47
CA LYS A 157 18.38 -0.47 2.54
C LYS A 157 17.48 -1.58 3.11
N GLY A 158 16.23 -1.70 2.62
CA GLY A 158 15.31 -2.74 3.09
C GLY A 158 13.83 -2.36 3.19
N GLY A 159 13.44 -1.10 3.01
CA GLY A 159 12.01 -0.72 3.02
C GLY A 159 11.18 -1.42 1.95
N LYS A 160 9.95 -1.80 2.33
CA LYS A 160 9.06 -2.65 1.52
C LYS A 160 7.89 -1.91 0.89
N LEU A 161 7.63 -0.67 1.27
CA LEU A 161 6.49 0.11 0.80
C LEU A 161 6.93 1.24 -0.14
N VAL A 162 5.93 1.95 -0.64
CA VAL A 162 5.98 2.78 -1.84
C VAL A 162 7.15 3.77 -1.80
N TYR A 163 7.42 4.43 -0.67
CA TYR A 163 8.57 5.34 -0.51
C TYR A 163 9.89 4.72 -0.94
N THR A 164 10.26 3.55 -0.38
CA THR A 164 11.55 2.92 -0.68
C THR A 164 11.57 2.31 -2.08
N LEU A 165 10.40 1.91 -2.59
CA LEU A 165 10.27 1.36 -3.92
C LEU A 165 10.41 2.43 -5.01
N MET A 166 9.82 3.61 -4.81
CA MET A 166 10.01 4.77 -5.69
C MET A 166 11.48 5.15 -5.75
N GLU A 167 12.16 5.19 -4.60
CA GLU A 167 13.60 5.44 -4.52
C GLU A 167 14.43 4.47 -5.35
N LYS A 168 14.12 3.18 -5.24
CA LYS A 168 14.79 2.16 -6.04
C LYS A 168 14.59 2.37 -7.55
N ARG A 169 13.48 2.99 -7.96
CA ARG A 169 13.10 3.18 -9.37
C ARG A 169 13.46 4.55 -9.92
N ALA A 170 13.78 5.55 -9.10
CA ALA A 170 14.17 6.89 -9.56
C ALA A 170 15.29 6.81 -10.62
N GLY A 171 16.32 6.00 -10.35
CA GLY A 171 17.42 5.77 -11.31
C GLY A 171 16.99 5.14 -12.64
N ASP A 172 15.91 4.34 -12.67
CA ASP A 172 15.37 3.76 -13.91
C ASP A 172 14.76 4.83 -14.82
N PHE A 173 14.38 6.00 -14.27
CA PHE A 173 13.82 7.14 -15.00
C PHE A 173 14.84 8.26 -15.26
N GLY A 174 16.13 7.98 -15.06
CA GLY A 174 17.20 8.98 -15.20
C GLY A 174 17.25 9.99 -14.07
N ASP A 175 16.47 9.76 -13.01
CA ASP A 175 16.42 10.60 -11.83
C ASP A 175 17.33 10.00 -10.76
N SER A 176 18.57 10.49 -10.72
CA SER A 176 19.54 10.12 -9.70
C SER A 176 19.46 11.02 -8.46
N ASP A 177 18.50 11.95 -8.42
CA ASP A 177 18.39 12.94 -7.36
C ASP A 177 17.41 12.49 -6.27
N SER A 178 17.96 12.15 -5.11
CA SER A 178 17.21 11.90 -3.88
C SER A 178 16.33 13.08 -3.41
N SER A 179 16.40 14.26 -4.04
CA SER A 179 15.62 15.44 -3.67
C SER A 179 14.11 15.31 -3.93
N HIS A 180 13.68 14.48 -4.89
CA HIS A 180 12.26 14.29 -5.21
C HIS A 180 11.46 13.73 -4.03
N ILE A 181 12.09 12.96 -3.16
CA ILE A 181 11.44 12.36 -1.98
C ILE A 181 11.47 13.25 -0.77
N ALA A 182 12.51 14.08 -0.61
CA ALA A 182 12.48 15.17 0.37
C ALA A 182 11.29 16.09 0.07
N ARG A 183 11.01 16.33 -1.22
CA ARG A 183 9.80 17.05 -1.65
C ARG A 183 8.52 16.26 -1.35
N THR A 184 8.46 14.94 -1.59
CA THR A 184 7.28 14.14 -1.25
C THR A 184 6.98 14.12 0.25
N ILE A 185 8.00 13.97 1.11
CA ILE A 185 7.84 14.08 2.56
C ILE A 185 7.40 15.50 2.94
N ALA A 186 8.00 16.54 2.35
CA ALA A 186 7.58 17.92 2.56
C ALA A 186 6.13 18.15 2.11
N LEU A 187 5.64 17.46 1.06
CA LEU A 187 4.24 17.51 0.64
C LEU A 187 3.32 16.86 1.68
N PHE A 188 3.70 15.73 2.29
CA PHE A 188 2.96 15.17 3.42
C PHE A 188 2.93 16.14 4.62
N GLN A 189 4.05 16.79 4.96
CA GLN A 189 4.09 17.79 6.04
C GLN A 189 3.26 19.03 5.72
N THR A 190 3.31 19.49 4.47
CA THR A 190 2.54 20.63 3.98
C THR A 190 1.04 20.32 4.01
N GLY A 191 0.63 19.16 3.52
CA GLY A 191 -0.78 18.75 3.57
C GLY A 191 -1.29 18.58 5.00
N LEU A 192 -0.46 18.06 5.92
CA LEU A 192 -0.79 17.98 7.34
C LEU A 192 -1.08 19.38 7.92
N SER A 193 -0.29 20.40 7.56
CA SER A 193 -0.50 21.78 8.03
C SER A 193 -1.78 22.45 7.53
N TYR A 194 -2.44 21.89 6.51
CA TYR A 194 -3.76 22.35 6.05
C TYR A 194 -4.91 21.66 6.78
N LEU A 195 -4.63 20.68 7.64
CA LEU A 195 -5.60 19.87 8.36
C LEU A 195 -5.69 20.21 9.87
N VAL A 196 -4.73 20.99 10.39
CA VAL A 196 -4.66 21.57 11.74
C VAL A 196 -4.68 23.08 11.67
#